data_AF-A0A2L2YVR9-F1
#
_entry.id   AF-A0A2L2YVR9-F1
#
_cell.length_a   1.000
_cell.length_b   1.000
_cell.length_c   1.000
_cell.angle_alpha   90.00
_cell.angle_beta   90.00
_cell.angle_gamma   90.00
#
_symmetry.space_group_name_H-M   'P 1'
#
loop_
_entity.id
_entity.type
_entity.pdbx_description
1 polymer ?
#
loop_
_entity_poly.entity_id
_entity_poly.type
_entity_poly.pdbx_seq_one_letter_code
_entity_poly.pdbx_strand_id
1 'polypeptide(L)'
;KNLIWVPHESQGFVAASIVAEKKDELEVEVAETGKRMLVNKDDVQKMNPPRFNKVEDMAELTCLIEASVLYNLKDRYYSGLIYTYSGLFCVVVNPYKKLPIYTEKVIELYKGKKRHEVPPHIFAVTDGAYRSMLQDREDQSILCTGESGAGKTENTKKVIQYLAFVASSKPRSSSASHSGELEQQLLQANPILEAFGNAKTEKNDNSSRIGKFIRINFDASGFIAGANIETYLLEKSRAIRQAKDERSFHIFYQLLQGSTPEQKKSFLLEDSKNYTFLSN
;
A
#
# COMPACT_ATOMS: atom_id res chain seq x y z
N LYS A 1 31.14 5.54 19.50
CA LYS A 1 31.34 6.85 18.83
C LYS A 1 29.99 7.56 18.85
N ASN A 2 29.95 8.86 19.17
CA ASN A 2 28.72 9.65 19.04
C ASN A 2 28.46 9.87 17.55
N LEU A 3 27.58 9.06 16.97
CA LEU A 3 27.18 9.19 15.59
C LEU A 3 26.10 10.28 15.44
N ILE A 4 26.10 10.93 14.29
CA ILE A 4 25.16 11.96 13.88
C ILE A 4 24.67 11.66 12.47
N TRP A 5 23.51 12.21 12.13
CA TRP A 5 22.99 12.24 10.77
C TRP A 5 23.43 13.52 10.07
N VAL A 6 23.91 13.40 8.84
CA VAL A 6 24.30 14.54 8.00
C VAL A 6 23.66 14.42 6.62
N PRO A 7 23.32 15.54 5.94
CA PRO A 7 22.74 15.50 4.61
C PRO A 7 23.67 14.84 3.59
N HIS A 8 23.08 14.15 2.62
CA HIS A 8 23.80 13.48 1.55
C HIS A 8 23.01 13.53 0.24
N GLU A 9 23.61 14.05 -0.82
CA GLU A 9 22.93 14.33 -2.10
C GLU A 9 22.15 13.13 -2.66
N SER A 10 22.72 11.92 -2.60
CA SER A 10 22.08 10.72 -3.18
C SER A 10 21.34 9.84 -2.17
N GLN A 11 21.55 10.02 -0.87
CA GLN A 11 20.98 9.13 0.16
C GLN A 11 19.98 9.85 1.08
N GLY A 12 19.78 11.16 0.90
CA GLY A 12 19.05 12.01 1.84
C GLY A 12 19.92 12.30 3.07
N PHE A 13 20.18 11.28 3.89
CA PHE A 13 21.01 11.38 5.09
C PHE A 13 21.94 10.16 5.24
N VAL A 14 23.12 10.37 5.82
CA VAL A 14 24.08 9.31 6.15
C VAL A 14 24.59 9.44 7.58
N ALA A 15 24.98 8.32 8.19
CA ALA A 15 25.58 8.32 9.51
C ALA A 15 27.04 8.77 9.41
N ALA A 16 27.45 9.69 10.28
CA ALA A 16 28.81 10.20 10.34
C ALA A 16 29.28 10.39 11.78
N SER A 17 30.58 10.43 12.00
CA SER A 17 31.19 10.83 13.27
C SER A 17 31.92 12.16 13.12
N ILE A 18 31.81 13.03 14.12
CA ILE A 18 32.52 14.31 14.16
C ILE A 18 34.02 14.04 14.33
N VAL A 19 34.83 14.63 13.46
CA VAL A 19 36.30 14.57 13.48
C VAL A 19 36.87 15.84 14.08
N ALA A 20 36.39 17.00 13.63
CA ALA A 20 36.82 18.29 14.12
C ALA A 20 35.69 19.32 14.07
N GLU A 21 35.72 20.27 15.00
CA GLU A 21 34.79 21.39 15.05
C GLU A 21 35.47 22.65 14.55
N LYS A 22 34.86 23.29 13.55
CA LYS A 22 35.24 24.64 13.07
C LYS A 22 34.18 25.64 13.58
N LYS A 23 34.32 26.92 13.26
CA LYS A 23 33.44 27.98 13.78
C LYS A 23 31.96 27.70 13.47
N ASP A 24 31.62 27.62 12.19
CA ASP A 24 30.23 27.42 11.72
C ASP A 24 30.01 26.04 11.04
N GLU A 25 31.07 25.25 10.92
CA GLU A 25 31.07 23.95 10.23
C GLU A 25 31.63 22.83 11.12
N LEU A 26 31.26 21.58 10.80
CA LEU A 26 31.83 20.37 11.34
C LEU A 26 32.54 19.59 10.23
N GLU A 27 33.78 19.16 10.51
CA GLU A 27 34.42 18.13 9.71
C GLU A 27 33.93 16.77 10.23
N VAL A 28 33.25 16.03 9.37
CA VAL A 28 32.64 14.74 9.71
C VAL A 28 33.21 13.64 8.81
N GLU A 29 33.29 12.43 9.35
CA GLU A 29 33.69 11.22 8.62
C GLU A 29 32.48 10.29 8.50
N VAL A 30 32.08 10.01 7.26
CA VAL A 30 30.93 9.13 6.95
C VAL A 30 31.25 7.70 7.39
N ALA A 31 30.36 7.11 8.18
CA ALA A 31 30.60 5.82 8.84
C ALA A 31 30.77 4.65 7.85
N GLU A 32 30.06 4.67 6.72
CA GLU A 32 30.10 3.58 5.72
C GLU A 32 31.31 3.65 4.79
N THR A 33 31.78 4.85 4.44
CA THR A 33 32.79 5.05 3.40
C THR A 33 34.13 5.55 3.93
N GLY A 34 34.18 6.06 5.17
CA GLY A 34 35.34 6.76 5.72
C GLY A 34 35.63 8.10 5.04
N LYS A 35 34.78 8.56 4.11
CA LYS A 35 34.97 9.83 3.41
C LYS A 35 34.72 10.98 4.39
N ARG A 36 35.63 11.97 4.36
CA ARG A 36 35.46 13.22 5.12
C ARG A 36 34.75 14.28 4.31
N MET A 37 33.91 15.05 4.97
CA MET A 37 33.20 16.19 4.40
C MET A 37 33.00 17.28 5.44
N LEU A 38 32.80 18.51 4.96
CA LEU A 38 32.40 19.65 5.79
C LEU A 38 30.90 19.82 5.68
N VAL A 39 30.24 20.01 6.82
CA VAL A 39 28.79 20.25 6.91
C VAL A 39 28.53 21.41 7.85
N ASN A 40 27.50 22.20 7.58
CA ASN A 40 27.07 23.24 8.51
C ASN A 40 26.58 22.60 9.81
N LYS A 41 26.90 23.20 10.96
CA LYS A 41 26.43 22.73 12.28
C LYS A 41 24.91 22.62 12.36
N ASP A 42 24.18 23.52 11.71
CA ASP A 42 22.71 23.58 11.74
C ASP A 42 22.05 22.46 10.92
N ASP A 43 22.78 21.87 9.97
CA ASP A 43 22.30 20.77 9.14
C ASP A 43 22.45 19.39 9.81
N VAL A 44 23.14 19.34 10.96
CA VAL A 44 23.43 18.09 11.66
C VAL A 44 22.25 17.66 12.54
N GLN A 45 21.90 16.40 12.41
CA GLN A 45 20.77 15.77 13.09
C GLN A 45 21.25 14.73 14.12
N LYS A 46 20.62 14.70 15.30
CA LYS A 46 20.97 13.74 16.36
C LYS A 46 20.59 12.32 15.95
N MET A 47 21.50 11.36 16.13
CA MET A 47 21.21 9.95 15.85
C MET A 47 20.61 9.26 17.07
N ASN A 48 19.55 8.46 16.85
CA ASN A 48 19.02 7.59 17.89
C ASN A 48 20.01 6.47 18.24
N PRO A 49 20.05 6.01 19.51
CA PRO A 49 20.86 4.85 19.89
C PRO A 49 20.51 3.58 19.09
N PRO A 50 21.46 2.63 18.88
CA PRO A 50 21.24 1.42 18.08
C PRO A 50 20.08 0.52 18.52
N ARG A 51 19.62 0.63 19.78
CA ARG A 51 18.44 -0.08 20.28
C ARG A 51 17.15 0.28 19.54
N PHE A 52 17.14 1.43 18.84
CA PHE A 52 16.00 1.91 18.05
C PHE A 52 16.10 1.53 16.56
N ASN A 53 17.00 0.62 16.19
CA ASN A 53 17.07 0.12 14.83
C ASN A 53 15.84 -0.75 14.53
N LYS A 54 15.18 -0.48 13.40
CA LYS A 54 13.98 -1.20 12.92
C LYS A 54 12.80 -1.18 13.90
N VAL A 55 12.60 -0.10 14.64
CA VAL A 55 11.44 0.05 15.52
C VAL A 55 10.13 -0.16 14.76
N GLU A 56 9.18 -0.83 15.41
CA GLU A 56 7.88 -1.12 14.84
C GLU A 56 6.98 0.11 14.81
N ASP A 57 7.10 0.99 15.81
CA ASP A 57 6.43 2.29 15.88
C ASP A 57 7.45 3.42 15.98
N MET A 58 7.46 4.29 14.98
CA MET A 58 8.37 5.43 14.93
C MET A 58 8.06 6.48 16.01
N ALA A 59 6.87 6.45 16.63
CA ALA A 59 6.57 7.30 17.77
C ALA A 59 7.41 6.96 19.02
N GLU A 60 8.06 5.79 19.06
CA GLU A 60 8.94 5.38 20.16
C GLU A 60 10.37 5.97 20.04
N LEU A 61 10.70 6.58 18.89
CA LEU A 61 12.01 7.19 18.68
C LEU A 61 12.23 8.36 19.63
N THR A 62 13.38 8.40 20.30
CA THR A 62 13.74 9.52 21.20
C THR A 62 13.97 10.80 20.42
N CYS A 63 14.65 10.71 19.28
CA CYS A 63 14.85 11.81 18.33
C CYS A 63 13.97 11.57 17.10
N LEU A 64 12.76 12.14 17.09
CA LEU A 64 11.86 12.06 15.94
C LEU A 64 12.19 13.17 14.93
N ILE A 65 13.07 12.85 14.00
CA ILE A 65 13.57 13.76 12.96
C ILE A 65 13.57 13.05 11.61
N GLU A 66 13.62 13.82 10.52
CA GLU A 66 13.54 13.32 9.15
C GLU A 66 14.54 12.19 8.87
N ALA A 67 15.81 12.36 9.26
CA ALA A 67 16.84 11.34 9.05
C ALA A 67 16.52 10.02 9.78
N SER A 68 15.96 10.09 10.99
CA SER A 68 15.63 8.90 11.77
C SER A 68 14.42 8.16 11.20
N VAL A 69 13.40 8.89 10.73
CA VAL A 69 12.24 8.31 10.05
C VAL A 69 12.66 7.64 8.74
N LEU A 70 13.44 8.35 7.90
CA LEU A 70 13.96 7.82 6.64
C LEU A 70 14.79 6.55 6.87
N TYR A 71 15.71 6.58 7.84
CA TYR A 71 16.59 5.45 8.12
C TYR A 71 15.80 4.23 8.64
N ASN A 72 14.85 4.43 9.55
CA ASN A 72 14.05 3.32 10.06
C ASN A 72 13.22 2.66 8.95
N LEU A 73 12.57 3.47 8.11
CA LEU A 73 11.81 2.96 6.96
C LEU A 73 12.73 2.23 5.96
N LYS A 74 13.91 2.79 5.66
CA LYS A 74 14.89 2.20 4.74
C LYS A 74 15.38 0.84 5.25
N ASP A 75 15.82 0.75 6.51
CA ASP A 75 16.37 -0.48 7.09
C ASP A 75 15.31 -1.59 7.23
N ARG A 76 14.08 -1.22 7.61
CA ARG A 76 12.93 -2.14 7.63
C ARG A 76 12.59 -2.62 6.22
N TYR A 77 12.51 -1.71 5.25
CA TYR A 77 12.20 -2.03 3.85
C TYR A 77 13.20 -3.03 3.24
N TYR A 78 14.50 -2.78 3.41
CA TYR A 78 15.54 -3.71 2.92
C TYR A 78 15.54 -5.07 3.65
N SER A 79 14.96 -5.12 4.86
CA SER A 79 14.70 -6.37 5.59
C SER A 79 13.39 -7.06 5.18
N GLY A 80 12.64 -6.51 4.22
CA GLY A 80 11.35 -7.04 3.77
C GLY A 80 10.16 -6.65 4.67
N LEU A 81 10.36 -5.75 5.63
CA LEU A 81 9.33 -5.27 6.56
C LEU A 81 8.74 -3.96 6.02
N ILE A 82 7.70 -4.07 5.19
CA ILE A 82 7.15 -2.91 4.48
C ILE A 82 6.17 -2.06 5.29
N TYR A 83 5.62 -2.61 6.38
CA TYR A 83 4.68 -1.94 7.27
C TYR A 83 5.43 -1.43 8.51
N THR A 84 5.21 -0.17 8.86
CA THR A 84 5.78 0.48 10.04
C THR A 84 4.75 1.43 10.63
N TYR A 85 4.53 1.39 11.93
CA TYR A 85 3.65 2.34 12.60
C TYR A 85 4.31 3.71 12.77
N SER A 86 3.47 4.74 12.81
CA SER A 86 3.86 6.12 13.10
C SER A 86 2.77 6.75 13.97
N GLY A 87 2.79 6.41 15.27
CA GLY A 87 1.74 6.80 16.20
C GLY A 87 0.41 6.18 15.83
N LEU A 88 -0.61 6.96 15.48
CA LEU A 88 -1.92 6.41 15.14
C LEU A 88 -2.00 5.82 13.71
N PHE A 89 -1.06 6.19 12.84
CA PHE A 89 -1.08 5.79 11.43
C PHE A 89 -0.10 4.65 11.15
N CYS A 90 -0.22 4.06 9.96
CA CYS A 90 0.72 3.05 9.45
C CYS A 90 1.28 3.50 8.10
N VAL A 91 2.61 3.58 8.03
CA VAL A 91 3.36 3.85 6.81
C VAL A 91 3.65 2.52 6.11
N VAL A 92 3.41 2.49 4.79
CA VAL A 92 3.63 1.31 3.96
C VAL A 92 4.48 1.70 2.76
N VAL A 93 5.58 0.98 2.55
CA VAL A 93 6.45 1.18 1.38
C VAL A 93 6.19 0.07 0.36
N ASN A 94 5.81 0.43 -0.86
CA ASN A 94 5.50 -0.56 -1.91
C ASN A 94 6.73 -1.46 -2.21
N PRO A 95 6.66 -2.78 -2.00
CA PRO A 95 7.81 -3.67 -2.19
C PRO A 95 8.19 -3.90 -3.65
N TYR A 96 7.28 -3.66 -4.61
CA TYR A 96 7.43 -4.09 -6.02
C TYR A 96 7.81 -5.57 -6.21
N LYS A 97 7.58 -6.40 -5.19
CA LYS A 97 7.79 -7.85 -5.19
C LYS A 97 6.71 -8.55 -4.39
N LYS A 98 6.46 -9.80 -4.73
CA LYS A 98 5.54 -10.66 -3.95
C LYS A 98 6.20 -11.01 -2.62
N LEU A 99 5.50 -10.73 -1.52
CA LEU A 99 5.92 -11.11 -0.18
C LEU A 99 4.95 -12.16 0.38
N PRO A 100 5.44 -13.21 1.09
CA PRO A 100 4.61 -14.28 1.64
C PRO A 100 3.86 -13.87 2.93
N ILE A 101 3.39 -12.62 3.02
CA ILE A 101 2.79 -12.03 4.23
C ILE A 101 1.26 -11.93 4.19
N TYR A 102 0.62 -12.39 3.11
CA TYR A 102 -0.84 -12.28 2.92
C TYR A 102 -1.54 -13.64 2.82
N THR A 103 -1.03 -14.66 3.53
CA THR A 103 -1.60 -16.02 3.55
C THR A 103 -2.69 -16.14 4.61
N GLU A 104 -3.55 -17.16 4.50
CA GLU A 104 -4.57 -17.43 5.53
C GLU A 104 -3.97 -17.69 6.90
N LYS A 105 -2.80 -18.35 6.96
CA LYS A 105 -2.05 -18.54 8.20
C LYS A 105 -1.68 -17.22 8.86
N VAL A 106 -1.34 -16.20 8.06
CA VAL A 106 -1.07 -14.86 8.58
C VAL A 106 -2.39 -14.20 9.03
N ILE A 107 -3.50 -14.35 8.31
CA ILE A 107 -4.79 -13.81 8.78
C ILE A 107 -5.15 -14.34 10.18
N GLU A 108 -5.02 -15.65 10.40
CA GLU A 108 -5.26 -16.29 11.70
C GLU A 108 -4.32 -15.78 12.80
N LEU A 109 -3.05 -15.48 12.46
CA LEU A 109 -2.11 -14.89 13.42
C LEU A 109 -2.59 -13.54 13.96
N TYR A 110 -3.24 -12.72 13.12
CA TYR A 110 -3.68 -11.37 13.48
C TYR A 110 -5.08 -11.32 14.07
N LYS A 111 -5.90 -12.36 13.87
CA LYS A 111 -7.29 -12.44 14.33
C LYS A 111 -7.41 -12.20 15.83
N GLY A 112 -8.08 -11.11 16.20
CA GLY A 112 -8.34 -10.75 17.60
C GLY A 112 -7.09 -10.34 18.39
N LYS A 113 -5.95 -10.08 17.73
CA LYS A 113 -4.72 -9.65 18.41
C LYS A 113 -4.68 -8.15 18.61
N LYS A 114 -4.23 -7.71 19.78
CA LYS A 114 -3.94 -6.30 20.02
C LYS A 114 -2.73 -5.87 19.21
N ARG A 115 -2.69 -4.57 18.91
CA ARG A 115 -1.67 -3.94 18.06
C ARG A 115 -0.22 -4.21 18.50
N HIS A 116 0.05 -4.35 19.80
CA HIS A 116 1.40 -4.61 20.33
C HIS A 116 1.75 -6.09 20.45
N GLU A 117 0.78 -7.00 20.22
CA GLU A 117 1.01 -8.44 20.29
C GLU A 117 1.52 -9.02 18.95
N VAL A 118 1.45 -8.24 17.89
CA VAL A 118 1.80 -8.62 16.52
C VAL A 118 2.54 -7.48 15.83
N PRO A 119 3.45 -7.77 14.88
CA PRO A 119 4.19 -6.72 14.19
C PRO A 119 3.26 -5.86 13.30
N PRO A 120 3.72 -4.69 12.83
CA PRO A 120 2.92 -3.83 11.97
C PRO A 120 2.46 -4.55 10.70
N HIS A 121 1.17 -4.49 10.41
CA HIS A 121 0.58 -5.07 9.21
C HIS A 121 -0.80 -4.48 8.90
N ILE A 122 -1.22 -4.50 7.65
CA ILE A 122 -2.57 -4.06 7.25
C ILE A 122 -3.68 -4.85 7.94
N PHE A 123 -3.43 -6.13 8.25
CA PHE A 123 -4.37 -6.98 8.99
C PHE A 123 -4.57 -6.51 10.43
N ALA A 124 -3.51 -6.05 11.12
CA ALA A 124 -3.65 -5.45 12.45
C ALA A 124 -4.48 -4.16 12.42
N VAL A 125 -4.28 -3.31 11.40
CA VAL A 125 -5.09 -2.09 11.22
C VAL A 125 -6.55 -2.44 10.97
N THR A 126 -6.79 -3.46 10.14
CA THR A 126 -8.15 -3.91 9.80
C THR A 126 -8.87 -4.53 11.00
N ASP A 127 -8.19 -5.43 11.74
CA ASP A 127 -8.73 -6.06 12.95
C ASP A 127 -9.00 -5.03 14.05
N GLY A 128 -8.12 -4.04 14.20
CA GLY A 128 -8.31 -2.91 15.11
C GLY A 128 -9.58 -2.14 14.80
N ALA A 129 -9.76 -1.70 13.55
CA ALA A 129 -10.96 -0.98 13.11
C ALA A 129 -12.22 -1.84 13.27
N TYR A 130 -12.18 -3.11 12.85
CA TYR A 130 -13.31 -4.02 12.98
C TYR A 130 -13.72 -4.23 14.44
N ARG A 131 -12.77 -4.44 15.34
CA ARG A 131 -13.07 -4.58 16.77
C ARG A 131 -13.58 -3.29 17.40
N SER A 132 -12.99 -2.14 17.09
CA SER A 132 -13.49 -0.84 17.55
C SER A 132 -14.94 -0.61 17.09
N MET A 133 -15.27 -0.92 15.84
CA MET A 133 -16.66 -0.86 15.35
C MET A 133 -17.61 -1.72 16.19
N LEU A 134 -17.23 -2.95 16.56
CA LEU A 134 -18.07 -3.84 17.37
C LEU A 134 -18.18 -3.42 18.83
N GLN A 135 -17.10 -2.87 19.40
CA GLN A 135 -17.01 -2.47 20.80
C GLN A 135 -17.71 -1.12 21.03
N ASP A 136 -17.36 -0.12 20.24
CA ASP A 136 -17.78 1.27 20.42
C ASP A 136 -19.11 1.55 19.69
N ARG A 137 -19.54 0.64 18.81
CA ARG A 137 -20.77 0.76 17.98
C ARG A 137 -20.76 2.01 17.09
N GLU A 138 -19.59 2.39 16.61
CA GLU A 138 -19.39 3.51 15.68
C GLU A 138 -18.84 3.02 14.33
N ASP A 139 -19.39 3.57 13.24
CA ASP A 139 -18.91 3.32 11.87
C ASP A 139 -17.43 3.70 11.73
N GLN A 140 -16.65 2.84 11.07
CA GLN A 140 -15.20 3.02 10.90
C GLN A 140 -14.83 3.25 9.43
N SER A 141 -13.66 3.87 9.21
CA SER A 141 -13.11 4.06 7.87
C SER A 141 -11.60 3.78 7.84
N ILE A 142 -11.14 3.11 6.79
CA ILE A 142 -9.72 2.90 6.51
C ILE A 142 -9.38 3.69 5.25
N LEU A 143 -8.63 4.78 5.41
CA LEU A 143 -8.23 5.66 4.30
C LEU A 143 -6.82 5.31 3.81
N CYS A 144 -6.71 4.80 2.59
CA CYS A 144 -5.42 4.56 1.95
C CYS A 144 -4.97 5.81 1.18
N THR A 145 -3.97 6.52 1.71
CA THR A 145 -3.38 7.71 1.06
C THR A 145 -2.09 7.37 0.30
N GLY A 146 -1.59 8.33 -0.48
CA GLY A 146 -0.34 8.20 -1.23
C GLY A 146 -0.49 8.52 -2.71
N GLU A 147 0.64 8.74 -3.38
CA GLU A 147 0.68 9.04 -4.80
C GLU A 147 0.27 7.86 -5.70
N SER A 148 0.17 8.10 -7.01
CA SER A 148 -0.10 7.03 -7.98
C SER A 148 1.00 5.98 -7.93
N GLY A 149 0.63 4.69 -7.85
CA GLY A 149 1.61 3.60 -7.74
C GLY A 149 2.05 3.25 -6.31
N ALA A 150 1.66 4.04 -5.29
CA ALA A 150 2.05 3.80 -3.89
C ALA A 150 1.46 2.51 -3.27
N GLY A 151 0.48 1.86 -3.92
CA GLY A 151 -0.11 0.60 -3.44
C GLY A 151 -1.44 0.73 -2.69
N LYS A 152 -2.15 1.86 -2.85
CA LYS A 152 -3.48 2.09 -2.25
C LYS A 152 -4.46 0.95 -2.55
N THR A 153 -4.67 0.64 -3.82
CA THR A 153 -5.60 -0.40 -4.30
C THR A 153 -5.27 -1.77 -3.73
N GLU A 154 -3.98 -2.14 -3.67
CA GLU A 154 -3.56 -3.43 -3.12
C GLU A 154 -3.84 -3.53 -1.62
N ASN A 155 -3.58 -2.48 -0.84
CA ASN A 155 -3.92 -2.47 0.58
C ASN A 155 -5.44 -2.57 0.80
N THR A 156 -6.26 -1.88 0.00
CA THR A 156 -7.73 -2.00 0.06
C THR A 156 -8.19 -3.44 -0.21
N LYS A 157 -7.59 -4.14 -1.19
CA LYS A 157 -7.88 -5.57 -1.41
C LYS A 157 -7.54 -6.43 -0.20
N LYS A 158 -6.44 -6.12 0.51
CA LYS A 158 -6.04 -6.85 1.73
C LYS A 158 -6.96 -6.61 2.92
N VAL A 159 -7.47 -5.39 3.07
CA VAL A 159 -8.53 -5.08 4.05
C VAL A 159 -9.76 -5.95 3.79
N ILE A 160 -10.25 -5.98 2.54
CA ILE A 160 -11.42 -6.80 2.16
C ILE A 160 -11.15 -8.29 2.36
N GLN A 161 -9.96 -8.77 1.94
CA GLN A 161 -9.55 -10.17 2.14
C GLN A 161 -9.60 -10.58 3.61
N TYR A 162 -9.14 -9.70 4.50
CA TYR A 162 -9.14 -9.95 5.94
C TYR A 162 -10.56 -10.01 6.52
N LEU A 163 -11.39 -9.01 6.22
CA LEU A 163 -12.78 -8.94 6.70
C LEU A 163 -13.61 -10.12 6.18
N ALA A 164 -13.48 -10.45 4.89
CA ALA A 164 -14.12 -11.61 4.27
C ALA A 164 -13.76 -12.94 4.94
N PHE A 165 -12.58 -13.02 5.57
CA PHE A 165 -12.15 -14.20 6.30
C PHE A 165 -12.66 -14.20 7.74
N VAL A 166 -12.53 -13.08 8.46
CA VAL A 166 -12.78 -13.00 9.90
C VAL A 166 -14.25 -12.79 10.25
N ALA A 167 -14.99 -12.07 9.41
CA ALA A 167 -16.38 -11.67 9.64
C ALA A 167 -17.38 -12.44 8.76
N SER A 168 -17.01 -13.62 8.28
CA SER A 168 -17.93 -14.49 7.52
C SER A 168 -18.87 -15.25 8.45
N SER A 169 -20.15 -15.31 8.09
CA SER A 169 -21.25 -15.90 8.89
C SER A 169 -21.24 -17.43 8.98
N LYS A 170 -20.50 -18.13 8.11
CA LYS A 170 -20.45 -19.60 8.09
C LYS A 170 -19.13 -20.13 8.67
N PRO A 171 -19.17 -21.06 9.65
CA PRO A 171 -17.98 -21.82 10.00
C PRO A 171 -17.55 -22.62 8.77
N ARG A 172 -16.26 -22.54 8.41
CA ARG A 172 -15.67 -23.35 7.35
C ARG A 172 -15.80 -24.83 7.73
N SER A 173 -16.85 -25.50 7.26
CA SER A 173 -16.87 -26.97 7.24
C SER A 173 -15.70 -27.44 6.40
N SER A 174 -15.14 -28.60 6.73
CA SER A 174 -13.87 -29.20 6.30
C SER A 174 -13.68 -29.47 4.79
N SER A 175 -14.37 -28.75 3.91
CA SER A 175 -14.15 -28.69 2.46
C SER A 175 -13.58 -27.31 2.11
N ALA A 176 -12.31 -27.29 1.67
CA ALA A 176 -11.44 -26.13 1.53
C ALA A 176 -11.83 -25.06 0.47
N SER A 177 -13.12 -24.79 0.21
CA SER A 177 -13.52 -23.98 -0.96
C SER A 177 -14.69 -23.01 -0.79
N HIS A 178 -15.31 -22.88 0.39
CA HIS A 178 -16.48 -22.01 0.53
C HIS A 178 -16.27 -20.91 1.58
N SER A 179 -15.50 -19.87 1.20
CA SER A 179 -15.88 -18.52 1.61
C SER A 179 -17.34 -18.27 1.22
N GLY A 180 -18.10 -17.56 2.05
CA GLY A 180 -19.50 -17.27 1.74
C GLY A 180 -19.66 -16.58 0.37
N GLU A 181 -20.82 -16.77 -0.26
CA GLU A 181 -21.08 -16.31 -1.63
C GLU A 181 -20.91 -14.80 -1.76
N LEU A 182 -21.36 -14.04 -0.75
CA LEU A 182 -21.24 -12.58 -0.69
C LEU A 182 -19.76 -12.15 -0.60
N GLU A 183 -18.96 -12.85 0.20
CA GLU A 183 -17.54 -12.57 0.40
C GLU A 183 -16.74 -12.87 -0.88
N GLN A 184 -17.08 -13.94 -1.59
CA GLN A 184 -16.51 -14.22 -2.91
C GLN A 184 -16.87 -13.13 -3.92
N GLN A 185 -18.15 -12.75 -3.99
CA GLN A 185 -18.60 -11.69 -4.89
C GLN A 185 -17.90 -10.35 -4.59
N LEU A 186 -17.72 -10.00 -3.33
CA LEU A 186 -17.02 -8.78 -2.92
C LEU A 186 -15.55 -8.78 -3.40
N LEU A 187 -14.87 -9.92 -3.30
CA LEU A 187 -13.51 -10.08 -3.81
C LEU A 187 -13.45 -10.03 -5.35
N GLN A 188 -14.45 -10.59 -6.04
CA GLN A 188 -14.53 -10.62 -7.51
C GLN A 188 -15.01 -9.29 -8.14
N ALA A 189 -15.71 -8.44 -7.38
CA ALA A 189 -16.15 -7.12 -7.87
C ALA A 189 -14.97 -6.21 -8.23
N ASN A 190 -13.84 -6.32 -7.51
CA ASN A 190 -12.65 -5.51 -7.76
C ASN A 190 -12.03 -5.76 -9.14
N PRO A 191 -11.71 -7.01 -9.54
CA PRO A 191 -11.27 -7.33 -10.90
C PRO A 191 -12.15 -6.74 -12.01
N ILE A 192 -13.47 -6.77 -11.84
CA ILE A 192 -14.42 -6.19 -12.82
C ILE A 192 -14.21 -4.67 -12.91
N LEU A 193 -14.19 -3.97 -11.77
CA LEU A 193 -13.96 -2.53 -11.74
C LEU A 193 -12.56 -2.14 -12.24
N GLU A 194 -11.57 -3.02 -12.13
CA GLU A 194 -10.24 -2.78 -12.70
C GLU A 194 -10.23 -2.94 -14.21
N ALA A 195 -10.95 -3.93 -14.77
CA ALA A 195 -11.06 -4.08 -16.22
C ALA A 195 -11.64 -2.81 -16.88
N PHE A 196 -12.70 -2.25 -16.29
CA PHE A 196 -13.42 -1.09 -16.85
C PHE A 196 -12.88 0.27 -16.37
N GLY A 197 -12.15 0.31 -15.26
CA GLY A 197 -11.75 1.56 -14.59
C GLY A 197 -10.25 1.76 -14.41
N ASN A 198 -9.42 0.77 -14.74
CA ASN A 198 -7.96 0.90 -14.72
C ASN A 198 -7.37 0.94 -16.14
N ALA A 199 -6.22 1.58 -16.24
CA ALA A 199 -5.44 1.70 -17.47
C ALA A 199 -3.94 1.79 -17.17
N LYS A 200 -3.11 1.50 -18.18
CA LYS A 200 -1.67 1.76 -18.12
C LYS A 200 -1.40 3.26 -18.26
N THR A 201 -0.55 3.78 -17.37
CA THR A 201 0.02 5.13 -17.38
C THR A 201 1.54 5.04 -17.31
N GLU A 202 2.26 6.16 -17.50
CA GLU A 202 3.73 6.18 -17.35
C GLU A 202 4.19 5.71 -15.96
N LYS A 203 3.39 5.96 -14.90
CA LYS A 203 3.76 5.68 -13.51
C LYS A 203 3.31 4.31 -13.00
N ASN A 204 2.30 3.71 -13.62
CA ASN A 204 1.67 2.48 -13.15
C ASN A 204 0.92 1.78 -14.30
N ASP A 205 1.24 0.50 -14.52
CA ASP A 205 0.64 -0.32 -15.57
C ASP A 205 -0.83 -0.69 -15.31
N ASN A 206 -1.27 -0.68 -14.06
CA ASN A 206 -2.65 -0.95 -13.64
C ASN A 206 -3.17 0.22 -12.77
N SER A 207 -3.09 1.44 -13.32
CA SER A 207 -3.46 2.67 -12.64
C SER A 207 -4.97 2.79 -12.51
N SER A 208 -5.50 2.90 -11.28
CA SER A 208 -6.92 3.18 -11.07
C SER A 208 -7.25 4.58 -11.56
N ARG A 209 -8.15 4.66 -12.55
CA ARG A 209 -8.61 5.92 -13.17
C ARG A 209 -10.04 6.27 -12.72
N ILE A 210 -10.47 5.66 -11.63
CA ILE A 210 -11.75 5.85 -10.97
C ILE A 210 -11.50 5.77 -9.46
N GLY A 211 -12.01 6.76 -8.71
CA GLY A 211 -12.06 6.70 -7.25
C GLY A 211 -13.12 5.70 -6.80
N LYS A 212 -12.85 4.97 -5.73
CA LYS A 212 -13.75 3.93 -5.21
C LYS A 212 -13.87 4.09 -3.69
N PHE A 213 -15.09 4.14 -3.19
CA PHE A 213 -15.42 4.04 -1.77
C PHE A 213 -16.26 2.79 -1.56
N ILE A 214 -15.73 1.84 -0.78
CA ILE A 214 -16.35 0.54 -0.54
C ILE A 214 -16.89 0.55 0.88
N ARG A 215 -18.21 0.48 1.02
CA ARG A 215 -18.89 0.36 2.30
C ARG A 215 -19.22 -1.10 2.54
N ILE A 216 -18.77 -1.67 3.66
CA ILE A 216 -19.10 -3.04 4.07
C ILE A 216 -20.05 -2.92 5.26
N ASN A 217 -21.22 -3.54 5.15
CA ASN A 217 -22.25 -3.51 6.16
C ASN A 217 -22.16 -4.78 7.01
N PHE A 218 -22.25 -4.62 8.32
CA PHE A 218 -22.23 -5.71 9.29
C PHE A 218 -23.58 -5.82 10.01
N ASP A 219 -23.98 -7.04 10.34
CA ASP A 219 -25.14 -7.26 11.22
C ASP A 219 -24.79 -7.00 12.70
N ALA A 220 -25.80 -7.10 13.57
CA ALA A 220 -25.61 -6.87 15.01
C ALA A 220 -24.64 -7.87 15.68
N SER A 221 -24.44 -9.04 15.06
CA SER A 221 -23.51 -10.10 15.50
C SER A 221 -22.09 -9.89 14.98
N GLY A 222 -21.89 -8.90 14.09
CA GLY A 222 -20.61 -8.57 13.48
C GLY A 222 -20.31 -9.30 12.17
N PHE A 223 -21.26 -10.04 11.60
CA PHE A 223 -21.04 -10.70 10.32
C PHE A 223 -21.33 -9.79 9.14
N ILE A 224 -20.62 -9.98 8.03
CA ILE A 224 -20.87 -9.23 6.79
C ILE A 224 -22.28 -9.54 6.29
N ALA A 225 -23.10 -8.50 6.21
CA ALA A 225 -24.49 -8.55 5.76
C ALA A 225 -24.67 -7.98 4.33
N GLY A 226 -23.74 -7.14 3.88
CA GLY A 226 -23.80 -6.53 2.55
C GLY A 226 -22.59 -5.66 2.24
N ALA A 227 -22.49 -5.20 1.00
CA ALA A 227 -21.49 -4.23 0.58
C ALA A 227 -22.06 -3.29 -0.48
N ASN A 228 -21.60 -2.04 -0.48
CA ASN A 228 -21.88 -1.04 -1.50
C ASN A 228 -20.57 -0.46 -2.04
N ILE A 229 -20.52 -0.16 -3.33
CA ILE A 229 -19.36 0.49 -3.96
C ILE A 229 -19.82 1.77 -4.63
N GLU A 230 -19.37 2.90 -4.08
CA GLU A 230 -19.55 4.20 -4.69
C GLU A 230 -18.31 4.56 -5.50
N THR A 231 -18.51 4.99 -6.73
CA THR A 231 -17.42 5.34 -7.64
C THR A 231 -17.45 6.82 -7.99
N TYR A 232 -16.28 7.44 -8.08
CA TYR A 232 -16.15 8.88 -8.35
C TYR A 232 -15.12 9.14 -9.43
N LEU A 233 -15.34 10.23 -10.18
CA LEU A 233 -14.34 10.83 -11.08
C LEU A 233 -13.68 9.84 -12.04
N LEU A 234 -14.48 9.02 -12.74
CA LEU A 234 -13.98 8.21 -13.84
C LEU A 234 -13.37 9.13 -14.90
N GLU A 235 -12.10 8.90 -15.25
CA GLU A 235 -11.37 9.64 -16.29
C GLU A 235 -11.87 9.25 -17.70
N LYS A 236 -13.12 9.57 -18.01
CA LYS A 236 -13.79 9.19 -19.27
C LYS A 236 -13.11 9.72 -20.53
N SER A 237 -12.35 10.81 -20.42
CA SER A 237 -11.57 11.38 -21.55
C SER A 237 -10.57 10.38 -22.12
N ARG A 238 -10.03 9.47 -21.29
CA ARG A 238 -9.09 8.42 -21.72
C ARG A 238 -9.71 7.44 -22.71
N ALA A 239 -11.03 7.29 -22.72
CA ALA A 239 -11.71 6.39 -23.65
C ALA A 239 -11.55 6.80 -25.11
N ILE A 240 -11.37 8.10 -25.39
CA ILE A 240 -11.30 8.63 -26.76
C ILE A 240 -9.88 8.98 -27.21
N ARG A 241 -8.99 9.36 -26.27
CA ARG A 241 -7.60 9.73 -26.54
C ARG A 241 -6.73 9.41 -25.34
N GLN A 242 -5.50 8.98 -25.58
CA GLN A 242 -4.52 8.69 -24.53
C GLN A 242 -3.28 9.56 -24.73
N ALA A 243 -2.48 9.73 -23.66
CA ALA A 243 -1.15 10.33 -23.79
C ALA A 243 -0.15 9.33 -24.38
N LYS A 244 1.00 9.82 -24.84
CA LYS A 244 2.08 8.99 -25.38
C LYS A 244 2.47 7.90 -24.37
N ASP A 245 2.71 6.68 -24.84
CA ASP A 245 3.10 5.50 -24.05
C ASP A 245 2.07 5.01 -23.00
N GLU A 246 0.88 5.63 -22.96
CA GLU A 246 -0.26 5.20 -22.14
C GLU A 246 -1.29 4.38 -22.93
N ARG A 247 -2.17 3.67 -22.21
CA ARG A 247 -3.25 2.88 -22.81
C ARG A 247 -4.63 3.39 -22.39
N SER A 248 -5.65 2.98 -23.13
CA SER A 248 -7.05 3.11 -22.73
C SER A 248 -7.40 2.10 -21.62
N PHE A 249 -8.67 2.03 -21.22
CA PHE A 249 -9.13 1.07 -20.22
C PHE A 249 -8.83 -0.37 -20.64
N HIS A 250 -8.43 -1.20 -19.68
CA HIS A 250 -7.98 -2.58 -19.95
C HIS A 250 -9.02 -3.40 -20.71
N ILE A 251 -10.32 -3.19 -20.44
CA ILE A 251 -11.41 -3.91 -21.08
C ILE A 251 -11.39 -3.80 -22.61
N PHE A 252 -10.96 -2.67 -23.20
CA PHE A 252 -10.89 -2.54 -24.65
C PHE A 252 -9.89 -3.53 -25.24
N TYR A 253 -8.70 -3.63 -24.66
CA TYR A 253 -7.67 -4.56 -25.13
C TYR A 253 -8.04 -6.01 -24.84
N GLN A 254 -8.60 -6.28 -23.66
CA GLN A 254 -9.06 -7.62 -23.27
C GLN A 254 -10.18 -8.11 -24.20
N LEU A 255 -11.13 -7.24 -24.56
CA LEU A 255 -12.23 -7.58 -25.47
C LEU A 255 -11.71 -7.87 -26.89
N LEU A 256 -10.86 -6.99 -27.44
CA LEU A 256 -10.35 -7.15 -28.81
C LEU A 256 -9.47 -8.40 -28.97
N GLN A 257 -8.63 -8.69 -27.98
CA GLN A 257 -7.73 -9.84 -28.03
C GLN A 257 -8.39 -11.14 -27.56
N GLY A 258 -9.27 -11.07 -26.57
CA GLY A 258 -9.88 -12.25 -25.93
C GLY A 258 -11.17 -12.75 -26.58
N SER A 259 -11.77 -12.01 -27.51
CA SER A 259 -13.00 -12.45 -28.19
C SER A 259 -12.75 -13.58 -29.19
N THR A 260 -13.66 -14.56 -29.21
CA THR A 260 -13.71 -15.64 -30.22
C THR A 260 -14.03 -15.09 -31.62
N PRO A 261 -13.70 -15.80 -32.72
CA PRO A 261 -14.06 -15.37 -34.08
C PRO A 261 -15.56 -15.08 -34.26
N GLU A 262 -16.41 -15.87 -33.61
CA GLU A 262 -17.88 -15.72 -33.63
C GLU A 262 -18.29 -14.41 -32.94
N GLN A 263 -17.72 -14.13 -31.76
CA GLN A 263 -17.95 -12.88 -31.04
C GLN A 263 -17.43 -11.67 -31.82
N LYS A 264 -16.25 -11.77 -32.44
CA LYS A 264 -15.71 -10.68 -33.27
C LYS A 264 -16.65 -10.35 -34.43
N LYS A 265 -17.20 -11.36 -35.09
CA LYS A 265 -18.21 -11.16 -36.15
C LYS A 265 -19.51 -10.56 -35.59
N SER A 266 -20.00 -11.06 -34.45
CA SER A 266 -21.26 -10.61 -33.86
C SER A 266 -21.20 -9.20 -33.29
N PHE A 267 -20.06 -8.81 -32.71
CA PHE A 267 -19.85 -7.51 -32.06
C PHE A 267 -19.16 -6.50 -32.98
N LEU A 268 -18.89 -6.89 -34.24
CA LEU A 268 -18.20 -6.07 -35.24
C LEU A 268 -16.83 -5.58 -34.74
N LEU A 269 -16.06 -6.50 -34.16
CA LEU A 269 -14.71 -6.22 -33.64
C LEU A 269 -13.66 -6.40 -34.74
N GLU A 270 -12.80 -5.39 -34.87
CA GLU A 270 -11.66 -5.36 -35.79
C GLU A 270 -10.32 -5.42 -35.05
N ASP A 271 -9.20 -5.30 -35.76
CA ASP A 271 -7.89 -5.15 -35.13
C ASP A 271 -7.81 -3.81 -34.37
N SER A 272 -7.06 -3.78 -33.26
CA SER A 272 -6.86 -2.56 -32.46
C SER A 272 -6.41 -1.34 -33.26
N LYS A 273 -5.61 -1.54 -34.32
CA LYS A 273 -5.10 -0.46 -35.18
C LYS A 273 -6.19 0.25 -35.98
N ASN A 274 -7.33 -0.41 -36.20
CA ASN A 274 -8.44 0.14 -36.96
C ASN A 274 -9.32 1.08 -36.11
N TYR A 275 -9.14 1.09 -34.79
CA TYR A 275 -9.87 1.98 -33.89
C TYR A 275 -9.08 3.25 -33.60
N THR A 276 -9.56 4.39 -34.11
CA THR A 276 -8.97 5.72 -33.86
C THR A 276 -8.90 6.10 -32.37
N PHE A 277 -9.78 5.52 -31.54
CA PHE A 277 -9.76 5.75 -30.09
C PHE A 277 -8.69 4.94 -29.34
N LEU A 278 -8.01 4.02 -30.01
CA LEU A 278 -6.94 3.20 -29.45
C LEU A 278 -5.59 3.44 -30.14
N SER A 279 -5.53 4.38 -31.09
CA SER A 279 -4.34 4.66 -31.88
C SER A 279 -3.40 5.62 -31.13
N ASN A 280 -2.58 5.03 -30.25
CA ASN A 280 -1.31 5.56 -29.77
C ASN A 280 -0.20 4.52 -29.98
#